data_AF-A0A2D7X434-F1
#
_entry.id   AF-A0A2D7X434-F1
#
_cell.length_a   1.000
_cell.length_b   1.000
_cell.length_c   1.000
_cell.angle_alpha   90.00
_cell.angle_beta   90.00
_cell.angle_gamma   90.00
#
_symmetry.space_group_name_H-M   'P 1'
#
loop_
_entity.id
_entity.type
_entity.pdbx_description
1 polymer ?
#
loop_
_entity_poly.entity_id
_entity_poly.type
_entity_poly.pdbx_seq_one_letter_code
_entity_poly.pdbx_strand_id
1 'polypeptide(L)' 'MGRNMHGLTQSDLDFVLSYHNTKGIPANKRYSSLVLHFFNHQAHHRGQVSALLSQAGADVGVTDLLALIPKETHV' A
#
# COMPACT_ATOMS: atom_id res chain seq x y z
N MET A 1 15.70 3.15 16.70
CA MET A 1 16.22 1.99 15.96
C MET A 1 15.43 1.86 14.66
N GLY A 2 15.74 2.71 13.68
CA GLY A 2 15.07 2.72 12.38
C GLY A 2 15.80 1.79 11.43
N ARG A 3 15.15 0.73 10.96
CA ARG A 3 15.69 -0.10 9.88
C ARG A 3 15.51 0.68 8.57
N ASN A 4 16.62 0.97 7.92
CA ASN A 4 16.67 1.43 6.53
C ASN A 4 16.03 0.37 5.62
N MET A 5 15.26 0.78 4.62
CA MET A 5 14.47 -0.10 3.75
C MET A 5 15.38 -0.91 2.82
N HIS A 6 15.87 -2.04 3.31
CA HIS A 6 16.19 -3.20 2.46
C HIS A 6 14.87 -3.84 2.00
N GLY A 7 14.90 -4.57 0.87
CA GLY A 7 13.70 -5.28 0.38
C GLY A 7 13.07 -6.17 1.45
N LEU A 8 11.75 -6.35 1.37
CA LEU A 8 11.02 -7.24 2.28
C LEU A 8 11.56 -8.66 2.13
N THR A 9 11.99 -9.26 3.24
CA THR A 9 12.34 -10.68 3.30
C THR A 9 11.10 -11.52 3.62
N GLN A 10 11.16 -12.83 3.34
CA GLN A 10 10.08 -13.74 3.73
C GLN A 10 9.81 -13.69 5.23
N SER A 11 10.87 -13.63 6.05
CA SER A 11 10.75 -13.55 7.51
C SER A 11 10.07 -12.26 7.99
N ASP A 12 10.19 -11.15 7.24
CA ASP A 12 9.46 -9.93 7.57
C ASP A 12 7.94 -10.14 7.42
N LEU A 13 7.49 -10.93 6.45
CA LEU A 13 6.06 -11.16 6.20
C LEU A 13 5.39 -12.03 7.27
N ASP A 14 6.17 -12.85 7.98
CA ASP A 14 5.68 -13.85 8.91
C ASP A 14 5.56 -13.34 10.36
N PHE A 15 6.29 -12.29 10.76
CA PHE A 15 6.27 -11.81 12.14
C PHE A 15 4.97 -11.08 12.50
N VAL A 16 4.61 -11.15 13.79
CA VAL A 16 3.45 -10.46 14.37
C VAL A 16 3.89 -9.12 14.95
N LEU A 17 3.34 -8.03 14.42
CA LEU A 17 3.56 -6.68 14.93
C LEU A 17 2.56 -6.38 16.06
N SER A 18 3.09 -6.10 17.24
CA SER A 18 2.36 -5.54 18.38
C SER A 18 2.43 -4.01 18.34
N TYR A 19 1.29 -3.34 18.35
CA TYR A 19 1.22 -1.88 18.29
C TYR A 19 -0.03 -1.37 19.01
N HIS A 20 -0.08 -0.07 19.28
CA HIS A 20 -1.30 0.63 19.67
C HIS A 20 -1.76 1.50 18.51
N ASN A 21 -3.05 1.48 18.20
CA ASN A 21 -3.59 2.38 17.18
C ASN A 21 -3.64 3.83 17.70
N THR A 22 -4.10 4.76 16.86
CA THR A 22 -4.20 6.19 17.21
C THR A 22 -5.17 6.48 18.36
N LYS A 23 -6.03 5.53 18.74
CA LYS A 23 -6.92 5.60 19.91
C LYS A 23 -6.32 4.94 21.15
N GLY A 24 -5.05 4.51 21.10
CA GLY A 24 -4.38 3.81 22.20
C GLY A 24 -4.86 2.36 22.39
N ILE A 25 -5.57 1.77 21.43
CA ILE A 25 -6.06 0.39 21.55
C ILE A 25 -4.96 -0.58 21.10
N PRO A 26 -4.55 -1.56 21.94
CA PRO A 26 -3.53 -2.54 21.57
C PRO A 26 -4.02 -3.48 20.47
N ALA A 27 -3.12 -3.85 19.58
CA ALA A 27 -3.36 -4.78 18.48
C ALA A 27 -2.12 -5.63 18.20
N ASN A 28 -2.36 -6.87 17.78
CA ASN A 28 -1.35 -7.82 17.32
C ASN A 28 -1.77 -8.34 15.96
N LYS A 29 -1.00 -8.07 14.91
CA LYS A 29 -1.34 -8.45 13.52
C LYS A 29 -0.12 -8.95 12.77
N ARG A 30 -0.30 -9.93 11.87
CA ARG A 30 0.76 -10.34 10.94
C ARG A 30 1.19 -9.15 10.09
N TYR A 31 2.49 -8.95 9.95
CA TYR A 31 3.03 -7.82 9.21
C TYR A 31 2.58 -7.82 7.74
N SER A 32 2.57 -8.98 7.09
CA SER A 32 2.02 -9.17 5.73
C SER A 32 0.59 -8.63 5.58
N SER A 33 -0.30 -8.89 6.55
CA SER A 33 -1.67 -8.38 6.51
C SER A 33 -1.73 -6.86 6.61
N LEU A 34 -0.84 -6.24 7.39
CA LEU A 34 -0.76 -4.80 7.52
C LEU A 34 -0.20 -4.14 6.25
N VAL A 35 0.82 -4.74 5.64
CA VAL A 35 1.38 -4.27 4.36
C VAL A 35 0.32 -4.34 3.25
N LEU A 36 -0.42 -5.45 3.15
CA LEU A 36 -1.53 -5.58 2.21
C LEU A 36 -2.61 -4.53 2.46
N HIS A 37 -3.02 -4.35 3.72
CA HIS A 37 -4.00 -3.33 4.09
C HIS A 37 -3.53 -1.92 3.69
N PHE A 38 -2.26 -1.59 3.93
CA PHE A 38 -1.69 -0.28 3.63
C PHE A 38 -1.80 0.06 2.13
N PHE A 39 -1.38 -0.84 1.24
CA PHE A 39 -1.47 -0.61 -0.20
C PHE A 39 -2.93 -0.62 -0.70
N ASN A 40 -3.79 -1.47 -0.14
CA ASN A 40 -5.22 -1.46 -0.49
C ASN A 40 -5.91 -0.17 -0.04
N HIS A 41 -5.52 0.39 1.11
CA HIS A 41 -6.06 1.64 1.61
C HIS A 41 -5.66 2.82 0.71
N GLN A 42 -4.43 2.82 0.17
CA GLN A 42 -4.02 3.79 -0.84
C GLN A 42 -4.86 3.65 -2.12
N ALA A 43 -5.09 2.42 -2.61
CA ALA A 43 -5.92 2.20 -3.79
C ALA A 43 -7.36 2.71 -3.59
N HIS A 44 -7.93 2.49 -2.41
CA HIS A 44 -9.24 3.02 -2.03
C HIS A 44 -9.29 4.55 -2.07
N HIS A 45 -8.34 5.23 -1.41
CA HIS A 45 -8.30 6.70 -1.41
C HIS A 45 -7.99 7.29 -2.79
N ARG A 46 -7.13 6.64 -3.59
CA ARG A 46 -6.92 7.02 -4.99
C ARG A 46 -8.23 6.95 -5.77
N GLY A 47 -9.02 5.88 -5.59
CA GLY A 47 -10.35 5.77 -6.19
C GLY A 47 -11.30 6.91 -5.79
N GLN A 48 -11.31 7.31 -4.52
CA GLN A 48 -12.10 8.46 -4.05
C GLN A 48 -11.68 9.77 -4.72
N VAL A 49 -10.37 10.04 -4.77
CA VAL A 49 -9.83 11.26 -5.38
C VAL A 49 -10.07 11.28 -6.89
N SER A 50 -9.80 10.17 -7.59
CA SER A 50 -10.06 10.05 -9.03
C SER A 50 -11.52 10.32 -9.36
N ALA A 51 -12.46 9.78 -8.58
CA ALA A 51 -13.89 10.04 -8.77
C ALA A 51 -14.24 11.53 -8.62
N LEU A 52 -13.71 12.20 -7.58
CA LEU A 52 -13.95 13.63 -7.36
C LEU A 52 -13.36 14.50 -8.47
N LEU A 53 -12.13 14.18 -8.93
CA LEU A 53 -11.49 14.89 -10.03
C LEU A 53 -12.24 14.70 -11.35
N SER A 54 -12.68 13.48 -11.66
CA SER A 54 -13.51 13.24 -12.85
C SER A 54 -14.86 13.96 -12.78
N GLN A 55 -15.49 14.01 -11.60
CA GLN A 55 -16.72 14.79 -11.39
C GLN A 55 -16.51 16.29 -11.61
N ALA A 56 -15.30 16.80 -11.32
CA ALA A 56 -14.91 18.18 -11.62
C ALA A 56 -14.51 18.42 -13.08
N GLY A 57 -14.63 17.41 -13.96
CA GLY A 57 -14.26 17.50 -15.38
C GLY A 57 -12.76 17.40 -15.65
N ALA A 58 -11.95 17.03 -14.66
CA ALA A 58 -10.51 16.83 -14.84
C ALA A 58 -10.22 15.44 -15.42
N ASP A 59 -9.33 15.38 -16.42
CA ASP A 59 -8.75 14.13 -16.88
C ASP A 59 -7.67 13.66 -15.88
N VAL A 60 -7.87 12.47 -15.32
CA VAL A 60 -6.98 11.86 -14.33
C VAL A 60 -5.92 10.96 -14.97
N GLY A 61 -6.04 10.66 -16.27
CA GLY A 61 -5.17 9.75 -16.98
C GLY A 61 -5.24 8.29 -16.49
N VAL A 62 -4.29 7.47 -16.94
CA VAL A 62 -4.21 6.05 -16.55
C VAL A 62 -3.60 5.90 -15.16
N THR A 63 -4.36 5.32 -14.24
CA THR A 63 -3.93 5.04 -12.86
C THR A 63 -3.75 3.55 -12.56
N ASP A 64 -3.94 2.69 -13.57
CA ASP A 64 -3.77 1.25 -13.42
C ASP A 64 -2.29 0.92 -13.20
N LEU A 65 -1.98 0.15 -12.15
CA LEU A 65 -0.60 -0.20 -11.82
C LEU A 65 0.08 -0.99 -12.94
N LEU A 66 -0.66 -1.86 -13.64
CA LEU A 66 -0.11 -2.68 -14.72
C LEU A 66 0.46 -1.81 -15.86
N ALA A 67 -0.17 -0.67 -16.15
CA ALA A 67 0.32 0.26 -17.16
C ALA A 67 1.63 0.96 -16.75
N LEU A 68 1.94 0.98 -15.45
CA LEU A 68 3.12 1.63 -14.87
C LEU A 68 4.27 0.65 -14.62
N ILE A 69 4.02 -0.66 -14.65
CA ILE A 69 5.07 -1.67 -14.49
C ILE A 69 5.89 -1.72 -15.80
N PRO A 70 7.22 -1.50 -15.75
CA PRO A 70 8.07 -1.62 -16.93
C PRO A 70 8.00 -3.02 -17.52
N LYS A 71 8.11 -3.11 -18.85
CA LYS A 71 8.33 -4.41 -19.50
C LYS A 71 9.69 -4.93 -19.10
N GLU A 72 9.74 -6.13 -18.54
CA GLU A 72 10.99 -6.85 -18.34
C GLU A 72 11.36 -7.59 -19.64
N THR A 73 12.49 -7.23 -20.23
CA THR A 73 13.13 -8.02 -21.29
C THR A 73 14.15 -8.93 -20.63
N HIS A 74 13.72 -10.10 -20.19
CA HIS A 74 14.63 -11.21 -19.92
C HIS A 74 14.93 -11.91 -21.25
N VAL A 75 16.13 -11.69 -21.78
CA VAL A 75 16.80 -12.65 -22.69
C VAL A 75 17.64 -13.57 -21.82
#